data_AF-A0A933B1I6-F1
#
_entry.id   AF-A0A933B1I6-F1
#
_cell.length_a   1.000
_cell.length_b   1.000
_cell.length_c   1.000
_cell.angle_alpha   90.00
_cell.angle_beta   90.00
_cell.angle_gamma   90.00
#
_symmetry.space_group_name_H-M   'P 1'
#
loop_
_entity.id
_entity.type
_entity.pdbx_description
1 polymer ?
#
loop_
_entity_poly.entity_id
_entity_poly.type
_entity_poly.pdbx_seq_one_letter_code
_entity_poly.pdbx_strand_id
1 'polypeptide(L)'
;MRRVAFVLAMVLGAFIWAASPYVTGQVEPWDAETLYYPIALMSAGAMVALLEPRRFWLWPIAICVGQFAAIVVLMFVRPPVGVNFFFPIGMITLAIYMVPSLIGSAVGAGIGWVVRRLLASRK
;
A
#
# COMPACT_ATOMS: atom_id res chain seq x y z
N MET A 1 4.15 14.13 12.80
CA MET A 1 3.80 12.72 12.48
C MET A 1 3.09 12.58 11.13
N ARG A 2 2.06 13.39 10.79
CA ARG A 2 1.30 13.27 9.52
C ARG A 2 2.14 13.13 8.24
N ARG A 3 3.13 14.00 8.02
CA ARG A 3 3.99 13.95 6.81
C ARG A 3 4.82 12.66 6.75
N VAL A 4 5.35 12.22 7.89
CA VAL A 4 6.13 10.98 8.00
C VAL A 4 5.25 9.76 7.71
N ALA A 5 4.03 9.70 8.24
CA ALA A 5 3.08 8.62 7.95
C ALA A 5 2.70 8.56 6.46
N PHE A 6 2.54 9.73 5.82
CA PHE A 6 2.25 9.81 4.38
C PHE A 6 3.42 9.32 3.53
N VAL A 7 4.65 9.77 3.84
CA VAL A 7 5.86 9.29 3.14
C VAL A 7 6.06 7.79 3.38
N LEU A 8 5.84 7.30 4.60
CA LEU A 8 5.90 5.87 4.91
C LEU A 8 4.89 5.06 4.08
N ALA A 9 3.65 5.53 3.97
CA ALA A 9 2.63 4.88 3.16
C ALA A 9 3.03 4.82 1.67
N MET A 10 3.58 5.90 1.12
CA MET A 10 4.13 5.91 -0.24
C MET A 10 5.29 4.92 -0.40
N VAL A 11 6.23 4.92 0.53
CA VAL A 11 7.39 4.00 0.50
C VAL A 11 6.93 2.56 0.57
N LEU A 12 5.95 2.22 1.41
CA LEU A 12 5.40 0.87 1.48
C LEU A 12 4.71 0.47 0.18
N GLY A 13 3.93 1.38 -0.44
CA GLY A 13 3.34 1.14 -1.76
C GLY A 13 4.39 0.85 -2.83
N ALA A 14 5.45 1.66 -2.88
CA ALA A 14 6.56 1.44 -3.81
C ALA A 14 7.32 0.13 -3.51
N PHE A 15 7.48 -0.19 -2.23
CA PHE A 15 8.19 -1.38 -1.80
C PHE A 15 7.46 -2.68 -2.18
N ILE A 16 6.12 -2.71 -2.14
CA ILE A 16 5.34 -3.87 -2.61
C ILE A 16 5.69 -4.23 -4.06
N TRP A 17 5.84 -3.23 -4.92
CA TRP A 17 6.26 -3.42 -6.30
C TRP A 17 7.70 -3.89 -6.42
N ALA A 18 8.62 -3.22 -5.71
CA ALA A 18 10.03 -3.58 -5.74
C ALA A 18 10.29 -4.99 -5.20
N ALA A 19 9.50 -5.45 -4.23
CA ALA A 19 9.64 -6.76 -3.59
C ALA A 19 9.00 -7.89 -4.40
N SER A 20 8.03 -7.60 -5.28
CA SER A 20 7.30 -8.63 -6.05
C SER A 20 8.19 -9.67 -6.72
N PRO A 21 9.22 -9.31 -7.52
CA PRO A 21 10.03 -10.31 -8.23
C PRO A 21 10.77 -11.27 -7.28
N TYR A 22 11.10 -10.80 -6.08
CA TYR A 22 11.84 -11.58 -5.10
C TYR A 22 10.94 -12.49 -4.25
N VAL A 23 9.65 -12.14 -4.11
CA VAL A 23 8.69 -12.88 -3.29
C VAL A 23 7.84 -13.82 -4.11
N THR A 24 7.38 -13.38 -5.29
CA THR A 24 6.41 -14.11 -6.11
C THR A 24 7.03 -14.65 -7.40
N GLY A 25 8.23 -14.21 -7.76
CA GLY A 25 8.83 -14.45 -9.08
C GLY A 25 8.21 -13.61 -10.20
N GLN A 26 7.14 -12.86 -9.92
CA GLN A 26 6.44 -12.03 -10.89
C GLN A 26 6.86 -10.57 -10.78
N VAL A 27 6.97 -9.92 -11.93
CA VAL A 27 7.30 -8.49 -12.01
C VAL A 27 6.17 -7.64 -11.44
N GLU A 28 4.95 -7.91 -11.89
CA GLU A 28 3.77 -7.20 -11.42
C GLU A 28 3.15 -7.98 -10.26
N PRO A 29 2.92 -7.36 -9.09
CA PRO A 29 2.47 -8.09 -7.91
C PRO A 29 1.07 -8.70 -8.08
N TRP A 30 0.25 -8.16 -8.97
CA TRP A 30 -1.08 -8.69 -9.29
C TRP A 30 -1.05 -9.89 -10.24
N ASP A 31 0.07 -10.16 -10.93
CA ASP A 31 0.21 -11.34 -11.78
C ASP A 31 0.53 -12.60 -10.95
N ALA A 32 0.89 -12.43 -9.68
CA ALA A 32 1.13 -13.53 -8.79
C ALA A 32 -0.18 -14.26 -8.45
N GLU A 33 -0.23 -15.57 -8.66
CA GLU A 33 -1.36 -16.45 -8.26
C GLU A 33 -1.48 -16.63 -6.73
N THR A 34 -0.76 -15.83 -5.94
CA THR A 34 -0.71 -15.92 -4.48
C THR A 34 -1.47 -14.77 -3.84
N LEU A 35 -1.77 -14.89 -2.55
CA LEU A 35 -2.36 -13.79 -1.77
C LEU A 35 -1.36 -12.68 -1.41
N TYR A 36 -0.15 -12.69 -1.98
CA TYR A 36 0.90 -11.73 -1.69
C TYR A 36 0.41 -10.28 -1.79
N TYR A 37 -0.17 -9.91 -2.93
CA TYR A 37 -0.53 -8.53 -3.19
C TYR A 37 -1.65 -7.99 -2.27
N PRO A 38 -2.81 -8.67 -2.13
CA PRO A 38 -3.85 -8.19 -1.22
C PRO A 38 -3.38 -8.17 0.24
N ILE A 39 -2.60 -9.17 0.69
CA ILE A 39 -2.06 -9.19 2.06
C ILE A 39 -1.08 -8.04 2.26
N ALA A 40 -0.15 -7.81 1.33
CA ALA A 40 0.83 -6.74 1.45
C ALA A 40 0.17 -5.35 1.49
N LEU A 41 -0.88 -5.13 0.69
CA LEU A 41 -1.68 -3.90 0.71
C LEU A 41 -2.42 -3.72 2.05
N MET A 42 -3.04 -4.77 2.56
CA MET A 42 -3.70 -4.76 3.88
C MET A 42 -2.68 -4.45 4.99
N SER A 43 -1.54 -5.14 5.00
CA SER A 43 -0.47 -4.93 5.98
C SER A 43 0.07 -3.50 5.93
N ALA A 44 0.34 -2.97 4.74
CA ALA A 44 0.83 -1.60 4.57
C ALA A 44 -0.19 -0.57 5.12
N GLY A 45 -1.47 -0.73 4.78
CA GLY A 45 -2.54 0.12 5.30
C GLY A 45 -2.65 0.05 6.82
N ALA A 46 -2.64 -1.17 7.38
CA ALA A 46 -2.73 -1.40 8.82
C ALA A 46 -1.55 -0.78 9.58
N MET A 47 -0.32 -1.00 9.11
CA MET A 47 0.90 -0.47 9.73
C MET A 47 0.87 1.05 9.85
N VAL A 48 0.48 1.76 8.78
CA VAL A 48 0.43 3.23 8.81
C VAL A 48 -0.74 3.72 9.67
N ALA A 49 -1.90 3.06 9.59
CA ALA A 49 -3.07 3.43 10.37
C ALA A 49 -2.92 3.19 11.88
N LEU A 50 -2.13 2.21 12.30
CA LEU A 50 -1.74 2.03 13.71
C LEU A 50 -1.01 3.27 14.25
N LEU A 51 -0.12 3.85 13.44
CA LEU A 51 0.66 5.03 13.79
C LEU A 51 -0.17 6.32 13.74
N GLU A 52 -1.04 6.47 12.75
CA GLU A 52 -1.92 7.63 12.59
C GLU A 52 -3.37 7.20 12.27
N PRO A 53 -4.16 6.85 13.31
CA PRO A 53 -5.49 6.26 13.14
C PRO A 53 -6.57 7.28 12.75
N ARG A 54 -6.35 8.59 12.99
CA ARG A 54 -7.36 9.63 12.75
C ARG A 54 -7.70 9.84 11.26
N ARG A 55 -6.78 9.49 10.36
CA ARG A 55 -6.92 9.72 8.92
C ARG A 55 -6.69 8.46 8.11
N PHE A 56 -7.14 7.34 8.64
CA PHE A 56 -6.93 6.02 8.03
C PHE A 56 -7.35 5.93 6.56
N TRP A 57 -8.40 6.67 6.18
CA TRP A 57 -8.90 6.75 4.81
C TRP A 57 -7.92 7.39 3.81
N LEU A 58 -6.89 8.12 4.27
CA LEU A 58 -5.87 8.72 3.40
C LEU A 58 -4.75 7.73 3.02
N TRP A 59 -4.51 6.70 3.81
CA TRP A 59 -3.37 5.79 3.58
C TRP A 59 -3.47 4.98 2.30
N PRO A 60 -4.66 4.49 1.88
CA PRO A 60 -4.82 3.85 0.57
C PRO A 60 -4.40 4.76 -0.58
N ILE A 61 -4.70 6.07 -0.49
CA ILE A 61 -4.31 7.05 -1.51
C ILE A 61 -2.79 7.19 -1.55
N ALA A 62 -2.15 7.36 -0.40
CA ALA A 62 -0.69 7.48 -0.32
C ALA A 62 0.03 6.22 -0.81
N ILE A 63 -0.48 5.03 -0.45
CA ILE A 63 0.01 3.74 -0.94
C ILE A 63 -0.14 3.67 -2.46
N CYS A 64 -1.29 4.04 -3.02
CA CYS A 64 -1.53 4.09 -4.46
C CYS A 64 -0.54 5.02 -5.18
N VAL A 65 -0.28 6.21 -4.66
CA VAL A 65 0.72 7.13 -5.21
C VAL A 65 2.13 6.51 -5.19
N GLY A 66 2.48 5.79 -4.12
CA GLY A 66 3.74 5.06 -4.01
C GLY A 66 3.88 3.96 -5.06
N GLN A 67 2.82 3.17 -5.27
CA GLN A 67 2.76 2.15 -6.31
C GLN A 67 2.91 2.76 -7.70
N PHE A 68 2.17 3.84 -7.98
CA PHE A 68 2.27 4.56 -9.24
C PHE A 68 3.69 5.03 -9.52
N ALA A 69 4.34 5.65 -8.53
CA ALA A 69 5.73 6.08 -8.65
C ALA A 69 6.68 4.91 -8.93
N ALA A 70 6.50 3.77 -8.26
CA ALA A 70 7.30 2.58 -8.50
C ALA A 70 7.09 2.02 -9.91
N ILE A 71 5.86 1.96 -10.41
CA ILE A 71 5.57 1.56 -11.79
C ILE A 71 6.31 2.47 -12.76
N VAL A 72 6.15 3.79 -12.63
CA VAL A 72 6.81 4.77 -13.49
C VAL A 72 8.32 4.58 -13.48
N VAL A 73 8.95 4.37 -12.32
CA VAL A 73 10.40 4.10 -12.22
C VAL A 73 10.75 2.77 -12.90
N LEU A 74 10.00 1.71 -12.64
CA LEU A 74 10.25 0.38 -13.21
C LEU A 74 10.12 0.36 -14.73
N MET A 75 9.27 1.21 -15.31
CA MET A 75 9.17 1.38 -16.78
C MET A 75 10.50 1.79 -17.41
N PHE A 76 11.27 2.66 -16.73
CA PHE A 76 12.56 3.15 -17.26
C PHE A 76 13.72 2.20 -16.95
N VAL A 77 13.61 1.40 -15.88
CA VAL A 77 14.72 0.54 -15.41
C VAL A 77 14.60 -0.90 -15.94
N ARG A 78 13.38 -1.38 -16.21
CA ARG A 78 13.11 -2.76 -16.64
C ARG A 78 11.97 -2.84 -17.68
N PRO A 79 12.24 -2.59 -18.97
CA PRO A 79 11.27 -2.94 -20.02
C PRO A 79 11.00 -4.46 -19.96
N PRO A 80 9.73 -4.94 -19.96
CA PRO A 80 8.50 -4.25 -20.35
C PRO A 80 7.46 -4.10 -19.20
N VAL A 81 7.87 -3.69 -17.98
CA VAL A 81 6.90 -3.49 -16.87
C VAL A 81 5.90 -2.40 -17.25
N GLY A 82 4.62 -2.73 -17.39
CA GLY A 82 3.55 -1.75 -17.57
C GLY A 82 3.64 -0.80 -18.79
N VAL A 83 4.62 -0.89 -19.69
CA VAL A 83 4.76 -0.01 -20.88
C VAL A 83 3.89 -0.48 -22.06
N ASN A 84 3.08 -1.52 -21.85
CA ASN A 84 2.24 -2.09 -22.87
C ASN A 84 0.99 -1.21 -23.09
N PHE A 85 0.25 -1.47 -24.18
CA PHE A 85 -1.04 -0.83 -24.51
C PHE A 85 -2.03 -0.79 -23.32
N PHE A 86 -1.87 -1.69 -22.36
CA PHE A 86 -2.72 -1.82 -21.17
C PHE A 86 -2.34 -0.91 -19.99
N PHE A 87 -1.33 -0.04 -20.11
CA PHE A 87 -0.96 0.87 -19.02
C PHE A 87 -2.15 1.62 -18.39
N PRO A 88 -3.08 2.23 -19.17
CA PRO A 88 -4.23 2.92 -18.59
C PRO A 88 -5.14 1.98 -17.77
N ILE A 89 -5.27 0.72 -18.20
CA ILE A 89 -6.07 -0.28 -17.47
C ILE A 89 -5.39 -0.65 -16.16
N GLY A 90 -4.05 -0.78 -16.14
CA GLY A 90 -3.28 -1.02 -14.91
C GLY A 90 -3.49 0.10 -13.88
N MET A 91 -3.62 1.35 -14.32
CA MET A 91 -3.91 2.48 -13.43
C MET A 91 -5.30 2.42 -12.82
N ILE A 92 -6.29 1.95 -13.58
CA ILE A 92 -7.65 1.72 -13.05
C ILE A 92 -7.63 0.54 -12.07
N THR A 93 -6.88 -0.51 -12.38
CA THR A 93 -6.72 -1.69 -11.52
C THR A 93 -6.10 -1.32 -10.17
N LEU A 94 -5.12 -0.40 -10.14
CA LEU A 94 -4.59 0.14 -8.87
C LEU A 94 -5.69 0.73 -7.99
N ALA A 95 -6.68 1.42 -8.57
CA ALA A 95 -7.81 1.99 -7.81
C ALA A 95 -8.66 0.88 -7.17
N ILE A 96 -8.88 -0.23 -7.87
CA ILE A 96 -9.58 -1.41 -7.33
C ILE A 96 -8.79 -2.00 -6.16
N TYR A 97 -7.46 -2.12 -6.31
CA TYR A 97 -6.57 -2.61 -5.26
C TYR A 97 -6.37 -1.62 -4.10
N MET A 98 -6.99 -0.45 -4.11
CA MET A 98 -7.09 0.38 -2.89
C MET A 98 -7.98 -0.27 -1.84
N VAL A 99 -8.91 -1.16 -2.23
CA VAL A 99 -9.87 -1.78 -1.29
C VAL A 99 -9.17 -2.61 -0.21
N PRO A 100 -8.26 -3.57 -0.52
CA PRO A 100 -7.47 -4.26 0.51
C PRO A 100 -6.72 -3.29 1.43
N SER A 101 -6.09 -2.26 0.87
CA SER A 101 -5.37 -1.26 1.66
C SER A 101 -6.30 -0.49 2.61
N LEU A 102 -7.52 -0.16 2.17
CA LEU A 102 -8.52 0.51 2.97
C LEU A 102 -8.99 -0.37 4.13
N ILE A 103 -9.24 -1.66 3.88
CA ILE A 103 -9.61 -2.64 4.92
C ILE A 103 -8.49 -2.72 5.96
N GLY A 104 -7.25 -2.90 5.52
CA GLY A 104 -6.09 -2.91 6.40
C GLY A 104 -5.98 -1.63 7.23
N SER A 105 -6.14 -0.48 6.58
CA SER A 105 -6.12 0.83 7.25
C SER A 105 -7.23 0.97 8.29
N ALA A 106 -8.44 0.50 8.01
CA ALA A 106 -9.55 0.53 8.96
C ALA A 106 -9.25 -0.35 10.19
N VAL A 107 -8.73 -1.56 9.97
CA VAL A 107 -8.32 -2.48 11.05
C VAL A 107 -7.21 -1.85 11.91
N GLY A 108 -6.14 -1.37 11.27
CA GLY A 108 -5.02 -0.73 11.97
C GLY A 108 -5.46 0.51 12.75
N ALA A 109 -6.40 1.29 12.21
CA ALA A 109 -6.97 2.42 12.92
C ALA A 109 -7.75 1.98 14.16
N GLY A 110 -8.62 0.98 14.04
CA GLY A 110 -9.39 0.42 15.15
C GLY A 110 -8.48 -0.01 16.31
N ILE A 111 -7.42 -0.77 16.00
CA ILE A 111 -6.43 -1.18 16.99
C ILE A 111 -5.73 0.05 17.61
N GLY A 112 -5.28 0.99 16.78
CA GLY A 112 -4.61 2.20 17.24
C GLY A 112 -5.48 3.06 18.17
N TRP A 113 -6.79 3.11 17.92
CA TRP A 113 -7.77 3.78 18.78
C TRP A 113 -7.90 3.08 20.14
N VAL A 114 -8.05 1.75 20.14
CA VAL A 114 -8.14 0.95 21.39
C VAL A 114 -6.89 1.14 22.24
N VAL A 115 -5.70 1.00 21.65
CA VAL A 115 -4.42 1.17 22.35
C VAL A 115 -4.31 2.56 22.98
N ARG A 116 -4.63 3.62 22.22
CA ARG A 116 -4.58 5.00 22.74
C ARG A 116 -5.58 5.23 23.88
N ARG A 117 -6.77 4.64 23.79
CA ARG A 117 -7.79 4.73 24.84
C ARG A 117 -7.30 4.05 26.13
N LEU A 118 -6.73 2.85 26.03
CA LEU A 118 -6.18 2.11 27.16
C LEU A 118 -4.98 2.82 27.82
N LEU A 119 -4.14 3.49 27.04
CA LEU A 119 -3.03 4.28 27.56
C LEU A 119 -3.51 5.57 28.25
N ALA A 120 -4.59 6.19 27.76
CA ALA A 120 -5.17 7.38 28.37
C ALA A 120 -5.87 7.07 29.70
N SER A 121 -6.48 5.90 29.86
CA SER A 121 -7.14 5.49 31.13
C SER A 121 -6.16 5.08 32.24
N ARG A 122 -4.86 4.98 31.95
CA ARG A 122 -3.80 4.66 32.92
C ARG A 122 -3.09 5.90 33.48
N LYS A 123 -3.46 7.09 33.02
CA LYS A 123 -2.96 8.38 33.52
C LYS A 123 -4.03 9.04 34.37
#